data_AF-A0A254SJ54-F1
#
_entry.id   AF-A0A254SJ54-F1
#
_cell.length_a   1.000
_cell.length_b   1.000
_cell.length_c   1.000
_cell.angle_alpha   90.00
_cell.angle_beta   90.00
_cell.angle_gamma   90.00
#
_symmetry.space_group_name_H-M   'P 1'
#
loop_
_entity.id
_entity.type
_entity.pdbx_description
1 polymer ?
#
loop_
_entity_poly.entity_id
_entity_poly.type
_entity_poly.pdbx_seq_one_letter_code
_entity_poly.pdbx_strand_id
1 'polypeptide(L)'
;MITGNSQPRLIPPTQLRVKAGFVVSSPQDEDKKIILLNEGELVALDPKANNKVVFKIHPGNLVGVGALLEREPVRYIFQATTDSTITIINDECMESELKSLPVWLLAAIKAISAKTRRINESIRAAKTENPLESLASFCKFYSKDEILQKQLLLQEFSWLTKTPFPAANEALKTLIRRKMLIPQANGLTLTVPDPRLLEIFADYLKTQELELPWLPFKLTLQQKRCLVWLSTIDPDTTIDGSAWMNLFKEHNLEVNVTDWLQMQQFEWFNEKENHLFALNIDKVNYYLLSLQYEPNLKGTVK
;
A
#
# COMPACT_ATOMS: atom_id res chain seq x y z
N MET A 1 2.88 64.01 -21.43
CA MET A 1 1.68 63.40 -20.84
C MET A 1 1.26 62.26 -21.75
N ILE A 2 1.50 61.02 -21.34
CA ILE A 2 1.06 59.82 -22.07
C ILE A 2 -0.15 59.30 -21.31
N THR A 3 -1.34 59.50 -21.87
CA THR A 3 -2.61 58.98 -21.34
C THR A 3 -2.72 57.50 -21.69
N GLY A 4 -2.16 56.65 -20.83
CA GLY A 4 -2.33 55.20 -20.91
C GLY A 4 -3.73 54.80 -20.43
N ASN A 5 -4.71 54.79 -21.33
CA ASN A 5 -5.98 54.08 -21.10
C ASN A 5 -5.74 52.58 -21.22
N SER A 6 -5.15 51.96 -20.19
CA SER A 6 -5.06 50.51 -20.05
C SER A 6 -6.26 50.00 -19.26
N GLN A 7 -7.46 50.06 -19.85
CA GLN A 7 -8.53 49.19 -19.39
C GLN A 7 -8.14 47.75 -19.79
N PRO A 8 -8.16 46.78 -18.86
CA PRO A 8 -7.86 45.39 -19.20
C PRO A 8 -8.87 44.91 -20.24
N ARG A 9 -8.41 44.61 -21.45
CA ARG A 9 -9.24 44.00 -22.48
C ARG A 9 -9.56 42.57 -22.05
N LEU A 10 -10.84 42.30 -21.82
CA LEU A 10 -11.37 40.95 -21.65
C LEU A 10 -11.18 40.19 -22.96
N ILE A 11 -10.52 39.03 -22.89
CA ILE A 11 -10.32 38.14 -24.04
C ILE A 11 -11.41 37.09 -23.97
N PRO A 12 -12.40 37.09 -24.89
CA PRO A 12 -13.51 36.16 -24.83
C PRO A 12 -13.06 34.74 -25.19
N PRO A 13 -13.80 33.70 -24.72
CA PRO A 13 -13.52 32.33 -25.10
C PRO A 13 -13.85 32.08 -26.58
N THR A 14 -13.09 31.18 -27.21
CA THR A 14 -13.21 30.91 -28.65
C THR A 14 -14.15 29.74 -28.89
N GLN A 15 -15.23 29.95 -29.65
CA GLN A 15 -16.14 28.87 -30.05
C GLN A 15 -15.71 28.28 -31.40
N LEU A 16 -15.65 26.95 -31.48
CA LEU A 16 -15.28 26.22 -32.69
C LEU A 16 -16.30 25.13 -32.98
N ARG A 17 -16.56 24.90 -34.27
CA ARG A 17 -17.26 23.70 -34.75
C ARG A 17 -16.23 22.72 -35.29
N VAL A 18 -16.24 21.50 -34.76
CA VAL A 18 -15.31 20.43 -35.13
C VAL A 18 -16.08 19.27 -35.73
N LYS A 19 -15.50 18.64 -36.75
CA LYS A 19 -16.10 17.46 -37.39
C LYS A 19 -15.82 16.19 -36.58
N ALA A 20 -16.67 15.19 -36.77
CA ALA A 20 -16.39 13.84 -36.30
C ALA A 20 -14.99 13.37 -36.72
N GLY A 21 -14.26 12.77 -35.79
CA GLY A 21 -12.87 12.34 -35.96
C GLY A 21 -11.82 13.40 -35.65
N PHE A 22 -12.19 14.66 -35.42
CA PHE A 22 -11.22 15.72 -35.11
C PHE A 22 -10.65 15.59 -33.69
N VAL A 23 -9.32 15.66 -33.57
CA VAL A 23 -8.63 15.67 -32.27
C VAL A 23 -8.61 17.10 -31.74
N VAL A 24 -9.34 17.32 -30.65
CA VAL A 24 -9.51 18.63 -30.02
C VAL A 24 -8.31 18.99 -29.15
N SER A 25 -7.74 18.00 -28.46
CA SER A 25 -6.55 18.18 -27.64
C SER A 25 -5.79 16.88 -27.48
N SER A 26 -4.46 16.98 -27.46
CA SER A 26 -3.56 15.86 -27.24
C SER A 26 -2.60 16.12 -26.08
N PRO A 27 -2.02 15.07 -25.48
CA PRO A 27 -0.92 15.18 -24.50
C PRO A 27 0.32 15.93 -25.01
N GLN A 28 0.48 16.02 -26.33
CA GLN A 28 1.64 16.65 -27.00
C GLN A 28 1.41 18.14 -27.26
N ASP A 29 0.19 18.65 -27.04
CA ASP A 29 -0.10 20.07 -27.19
C ASP A 29 0.67 20.86 -26.11
N GLU A 30 1.48 21.83 -26.52
CA GLU A 30 2.16 22.76 -25.61
C GLU A 30 1.14 23.69 -24.91
N ASP A 31 0.10 24.08 -25.65
CA ASP A 31 -0.94 24.97 -25.17
C ASP A 31 -1.95 24.26 -24.26
N LYS A 32 -1.98 24.68 -23.00
CA LYS A 32 -2.99 24.26 -22.04
C LYS A 32 -4.30 25.00 -22.33
N LYS A 33 -5.41 24.27 -22.32
CA LYS A 33 -6.75 24.79 -22.64
C LYS A 33 -7.82 24.02 -21.88
N ILE A 34 -8.87 24.73 -21.50
CA ILE A 34 -10.13 24.13 -21.05
C ILE A 34 -11.06 24.05 -22.24
N ILE A 35 -11.72 22.91 -22.39
CA ILE A 35 -12.69 22.66 -23.45
C ILE A 35 -14.04 22.44 -22.78
N LEU A 36 -14.99 23.31 -23.09
CA LEU A 36 -16.41 23.12 -22.79
C LEU A 36 -17.07 22.52 -24.03
N LEU A 37 -17.73 21.37 -23.86
CA LEU A 37 -18.55 20.79 -24.92
C LEU A 37 -19.93 21.43 -24.87
N ASN A 38 -20.33 22.18 -25.92
CA ASN A 38 -21.66 22.78 -25.99
C ASN A 38 -22.68 21.84 -26.64
N GLU A 39 -22.29 21.17 -27.72
CA GLU A 39 -23.13 20.26 -28.51
C GLU A 39 -22.28 19.13 -29.10
N GLY A 40 -22.85 17.94 -29.27
CA GLY A 40 -22.16 16.76 -29.80
C GLY A 40 -21.61 15.80 -28.73
N GLU A 41 -20.58 15.02 -29.06
CA GLU A 41 -19.96 14.03 -28.16
C GLU A 41 -18.44 13.98 -28.39
N LEU A 42 -17.66 14.03 -27.30
CA LEU A 42 -16.22 13.79 -27.31
C LEU A 42 -15.89 12.50 -26.55
N VAL A 43 -14.78 11.85 -26.94
CA VAL A 43 -14.22 10.68 -26.24
C VAL A 43 -12.81 10.98 -25.76
N ALA A 44 -12.47 10.43 -24.58
CA ALA A 44 -11.12 10.41 -24.05
C ALA A 44 -10.45 9.08 -24.39
N LEU A 45 -9.35 9.14 -25.15
CA LEU A 45 -8.56 7.99 -25.57
C LEU A 45 -7.25 7.94 -24.77
N ASP A 46 -6.88 6.76 -24.25
CA ASP A 46 -5.59 6.57 -23.58
C ASP A 46 -4.51 6.13 -24.59
N PRO A 47 -3.52 6.98 -24.92
CA PRO A 47 -2.46 6.63 -25.85
C PRO A 47 -1.58 5.48 -25.35
N LYS A 48 -1.52 5.24 -24.03
CA LYS A 48 -0.79 4.09 -23.46
C LYS A 48 -1.53 2.76 -23.63
N ALA A 49 -2.84 2.81 -23.84
CA ALA A 49 -3.69 1.64 -24.01
C ALA A 49 -4.20 1.50 -25.46
N ASN A 50 -3.33 1.78 -26.44
CA ASN A 50 -3.64 1.69 -27.87
C ASN A 50 -4.90 2.48 -28.27
N ASN A 51 -5.06 3.70 -27.72
CA ASN A 51 -6.20 4.58 -27.95
C ASN A 51 -7.57 3.97 -27.59
N LYS A 52 -7.63 3.11 -26.56
CA LYS A 52 -8.91 2.63 -26.05
C LYS A 52 -9.71 3.79 -25.44
N VAL A 53 -11.01 3.82 -25.71
CA VAL A 53 -11.96 4.77 -25.11
C VAL A 53 -12.04 4.52 -23.61
N VAL A 54 -11.70 5.53 -22.81
CA VAL A 54 -11.75 5.48 -21.34
C VAL A 54 -13.08 5.99 -20.82
N PHE A 55 -13.55 7.12 -21.36
CA PHE A 55 -14.83 7.72 -21.01
C PHE A 55 -15.35 8.63 -22.13
N LYS A 56 -16.66 8.85 -22.13
CA LYS A 56 -17.37 9.77 -23.02
C LYS A 56 -17.66 11.08 -22.31
N ILE A 57 -17.68 12.17 -23.05
CA ILE A 57 -17.92 13.54 -22.57
C ILE A 57 -19.18 14.05 -23.27
N HIS A 58 -20.11 14.54 -22.47
CA HIS A 58 -21.42 15.01 -22.93
C HIS A 58 -21.52 16.54 -22.87
N PRO A 59 -22.48 17.13 -23.62
CA PRO A 59 -22.74 18.56 -23.57
C PRO A 59 -22.90 19.09 -22.13
N GLY A 60 -22.28 20.24 -21.85
CA GLY A 60 -22.19 20.84 -20.52
C GLY A 60 -21.02 20.37 -19.66
N ASN A 61 -20.25 19.36 -20.09
CA ASN A 61 -19.04 18.94 -19.39
C ASN A 61 -17.81 19.77 -19.80
N LEU A 62 -16.92 19.98 -18.82
CA LEU A 62 -15.64 20.66 -18.96
C LEU A 62 -14.49 19.66 -18.93
N VAL A 63 -13.49 19.89 -19.76
CA VAL A 63 -12.31 19.04 -19.91
C VAL A 63 -11.06 19.91 -19.88
N GLY A 64 -9.95 19.40 -19.33
CA GLY A 64 -8.68 20.16 -19.31
C GLY A 64 -8.56 21.18 -18.18
N VAL A 65 -9.47 21.18 -17.20
CA VAL A 65 -9.45 22.12 -16.05
C VAL A 65 -8.14 22.04 -15.27
N GLY A 66 -7.68 20.83 -14.91
CA GLY A 66 -6.39 20.64 -14.23
C GLY A 66 -5.18 21.03 -15.09
N ALA A 67 -5.28 20.85 -16.41
CA ALA A 67 -4.21 21.20 -17.34
C ALA A 67 -3.95 22.72 -17.37
N LEU A 68 -5.01 23.53 -17.32
CA LEU A 68 -4.92 24.99 -17.34
C LEU A 68 -4.68 25.60 -15.94
N LEU A 69 -5.46 25.21 -14.93
CA LEU A 69 -5.41 25.84 -13.61
C LEU A 69 -4.22 25.39 -12.75
N GLU A 70 -3.76 24.15 -12.94
CA GLU A 70 -2.73 23.52 -12.10
C GLU A 70 -1.47 23.15 -12.91
N ARG A 71 -1.42 23.52 -14.20
CA ARG A 71 -0.31 23.22 -15.13
C ARG A 71 -0.03 21.72 -15.28
N GLU A 72 -1.04 20.88 -15.16
CA GLU A 72 -0.89 19.43 -15.28
C GLU A 72 -0.62 18.95 -16.73
N PRO A 73 0.11 17.84 -16.90
CA PRO A 73 0.22 17.18 -18.19
C PRO A 73 -1.13 16.55 -18.58
N VAL A 74 -1.60 16.82 -19.80
CA VAL A 74 -2.82 16.22 -20.34
C VAL A 74 -2.53 14.74 -20.60
N ARG A 75 -3.30 13.84 -19.99
CA ARG A 75 -3.05 12.39 -20.09
C ARG A 75 -3.73 11.73 -21.30
N TYR A 76 -4.87 12.25 -21.72
CA TYR A 76 -5.75 11.62 -22.71
C TYR A 76 -5.80 12.45 -24.00
N ILE A 77 -6.06 11.78 -25.11
CA ILE A 77 -6.41 12.44 -26.38
C ILE A 77 -7.92 12.63 -26.40
N PHE A 78 -8.37 13.86 -26.62
CA PHE A 78 -9.79 14.17 -26.74
C PHE A 78 -10.17 14.29 -28.21
N GLN A 79 -11.07 13.42 -28.67
CA GLN A 79 -11.50 13.34 -30.06
C GLN A 79 -13.02 13.46 -30.18
N ALA A 80 -13.50 14.22 -31.16
CA ALA A 80 -14.92 14.33 -31.45
C ALA A 80 -15.44 13.05 -32.12
N THR A 81 -16.49 12.45 -31.59
CA THR A 81 -17.13 11.26 -32.19
C THR A 81 -18.23 11.67 -33.17
N THR A 82 -18.87 12.81 -32.93
CA THR A 82 -19.87 13.42 -33.81
C THR A 82 -19.46 14.86 -34.11
N ASP A 83 -20.06 15.47 -35.13
CA ASP A 83 -19.90 16.90 -35.37
C ASP A 83 -20.32 17.67 -34.10
N SER A 84 -19.39 18.42 -33.53
CA SER A 84 -19.50 18.97 -32.18
C SER A 84 -19.20 20.47 -32.16
N THR A 85 -19.90 21.19 -31.31
CA THR A 85 -19.62 22.61 -31.02
C THR A 85 -18.91 22.69 -29.68
N ILE A 86 -17.69 23.22 -29.67
CA ILE A 86 -16.85 23.34 -28.47
C ILE A 86 -16.51 24.80 -28.20
N THR A 87 -16.29 25.14 -26.93
CA THR A 87 -15.73 26.42 -26.51
C THR A 87 -14.37 26.16 -25.88
N ILE A 88 -13.34 26.83 -26.39
CA ILE A 88 -11.96 26.74 -25.93
C ILE A 88 -11.66 27.98 -25.08
N ILE A 89 -11.17 27.72 -23.87
CA ILE A 89 -10.67 28.73 -22.93
C ILE A 89 -9.17 28.47 -22.80
N ASN A 90 -8.36 29.34 -23.40
CA ASN A 90 -6.89 29.28 -23.33
C ASN A 90 -6.36 30.05 -22.10
N ASP A 91 -5.04 29.99 -21.89
CA ASP A 91 -4.36 30.69 -20.79
C ASP A 91 -4.66 32.19 -20.78
N GLU A 92 -4.64 32.85 -21.95
CA GLU A 92 -4.86 34.30 -22.08
C GLU A 92 -6.30 34.70 -21.71
N CYS A 93 -7.30 33.95 -22.20
CA CYS A 93 -8.71 34.15 -21.86
C CYS A 93 -8.91 33.96 -20.35
N MET A 94 -8.40 32.87 -19.79
CA MET A 94 -8.48 32.60 -18.37
C MET A 94 -7.79 33.68 -17.54
N GLU A 95 -6.60 34.13 -17.91
CA GLU A 95 -5.91 35.19 -17.18
C GLU A 95 -6.67 36.52 -17.22
N SER A 96 -7.32 36.83 -18.35
CA SER A 96 -8.16 38.03 -18.49
C SER A 96 -9.42 37.97 -17.60
N GLU A 97 -10.06 36.80 -17.51
CA GLU A 97 -11.22 36.55 -16.64
C GLU A 97 -10.80 36.53 -15.17
N LEU A 98 -9.70 35.86 -14.82
CA LEU A 98 -9.17 35.79 -13.45
C LEU A 98 -8.74 37.15 -12.92
N LYS A 99 -8.25 38.07 -13.76
CA LYS A 99 -7.94 39.47 -13.38
C LYS A 99 -9.18 40.24 -12.90
N SER A 100 -10.37 39.83 -13.33
CA SER A 100 -11.64 40.41 -12.87
C SER A 100 -12.12 39.83 -11.53
N LEU A 101 -11.58 38.68 -11.12
CA LEU A 101 -12.01 38.00 -9.90
C LEU A 101 -11.23 38.49 -8.67
N PRO A 102 -11.89 38.60 -7.51
CA PRO A 102 -11.22 38.86 -6.24
C PRO A 102 -10.19 37.76 -5.90
N VAL A 103 -9.01 38.16 -5.39
CA VAL A 103 -7.89 37.26 -5.05
C VAL A 103 -8.32 36.11 -4.13
N TRP A 104 -9.23 36.37 -3.17
CA TRP A 104 -9.72 35.35 -2.23
C TRP A 104 -10.52 34.23 -2.92
N LEU A 105 -11.27 34.55 -4.00
CA LEU A 105 -12.06 33.57 -4.73
C LEU A 105 -11.16 32.64 -5.55
N LEU A 106 -10.11 33.18 -6.15
CA LEU A 106 -9.09 32.40 -6.86
C LEU A 106 -8.37 31.43 -5.90
N ALA A 107 -8.02 31.90 -4.70
CA ALA A 107 -7.43 31.05 -3.67
C ALA A 107 -8.38 29.91 -3.24
N ALA A 108 -9.68 30.20 -3.08
CA ALA A 108 -10.69 29.20 -2.74
C ALA A 108 -10.84 28.13 -3.84
N ILE A 109 -10.91 28.53 -5.11
CA ILE A 109 -11.02 27.61 -6.25
C ILE A 109 -9.80 26.67 -6.30
N LYS A 110 -8.58 27.22 -6.17
CA LYS A 110 -7.36 26.40 -6.13
C LYS A 110 -7.34 25.44 -4.96
N ALA A 111 -7.77 25.87 -3.77
CA ALA A 111 -7.83 25.02 -2.59
C ALA A 111 -8.83 23.85 -2.76
N ILE A 112 -10.01 24.10 -3.34
CA ILE A 112 -11.03 23.07 -3.60
C ILE A 112 -10.51 22.06 -4.63
N SER A 113 -9.89 22.53 -5.71
CA SER A 113 -9.33 21.67 -6.75
C SER A 113 -8.22 20.75 -6.19
N ALA A 114 -7.25 21.33 -5.48
CA ALA A 114 -6.16 20.58 -4.85
C ALA A 114 -6.66 19.57 -3.81
N LYS A 115 -7.67 19.91 -3.01
CA LYS A 115 -8.29 18.99 -2.04
C LYS A 115 -8.98 17.81 -2.73
N THR A 116 -9.75 18.08 -3.78
CA THR A 116 -10.45 17.05 -4.56
C THR A 116 -9.45 16.09 -5.20
N ARG A 117 -8.32 16.62 -5.68
CA ARG A 117 -7.21 15.82 -6.19
C ARG A 117 -6.60 14.90 -5.13
N ARG A 118 -6.24 15.44 -3.96
CA ARG A 118 -5.69 14.62 -2.86
C ARG A 118 -6.63 13.48 -2.47
N ILE A 119 -7.93 13.76 -2.45
CA ILE A 119 -8.95 12.73 -2.21
C ILE A 119 -8.91 11.68 -3.32
N ASN A 120 -8.96 12.07 -4.60
CA ASN A 120 -8.89 11.14 -5.73
C ASN A 120 -7.59 10.33 -5.80
N GLU A 121 -6.46 10.94 -5.46
CA GLU A 121 -5.16 10.27 -5.35
C GLU A 121 -5.15 9.30 -4.18
N SER A 122 -5.66 9.68 -3.00
CA SER A 122 -5.75 8.79 -1.84
C SER A 122 -6.69 7.59 -2.06
N ILE A 123 -7.75 7.76 -2.87
CA ILE A 123 -8.64 6.67 -3.28
C ILE A 123 -7.90 5.66 -4.18
N ARG A 124 -6.91 6.12 -4.95
CA ARG A 124 -6.14 5.30 -5.91
C ARG A 124 -4.82 4.79 -5.35
N ALA A 125 -4.28 5.43 -4.33
CA ALA A 125 -3.03 5.05 -3.70
C ALA A 125 -3.17 3.65 -3.07
N ALA A 126 -2.11 2.86 -3.16
CA ALA A 126 -2.04 1.60 -2.42
C ALA A 126 -2.18 1.90 -0.94
N LYS A 127 -3.03 1.15 -0.24
CA LYS A 127 -3.26 1.30 1.20
C LYS A 127 -2.16 0.68 2.05
N THR A 128 -1.14 0.10 1.41
CA THR A 128 -0.07 -0.68 2.04
C THR A 128 1.28 -0.05 1.69
N GLU A 129 2.03 0.34 2.71
CA GLU A 129 3.41 0.86 2.56
C GLU A 129 4.36 -0.24 2.11
N ASN A 130 4.22 -1.44 2.69
CA ASN A 130 5.03 -2.62 2.38
C ASN A 130 4.18 -3.77 1.80
N PRO A 131 4.20 -4.01 0.48
CA PRO A 131 3.45 -5.09 -0.17
C PRO A 131 3.81 -6.49 0.33
N LEU A 132 5.06 -6.71 0.76
CA LEU A 132 5.53 -8.02 1.20
C LEU A 132 5.00 -8.37 2.59
N GLU A 133 5.12 -7.43 3.55
CA GLU A 133 4.56 -7.57 4.89
C GLU A 133 3.05 -7.73 4.84
N SER A 134 2.38 -6.90 4.03
CA SER A 134 0.93 -6.92 3.89
C SER A 134 0.44 -8.23 3.28
N LEU A 135 1.16 -8.78 2.30
CA LEU A 135 0.83 -10.07 1.70
C LEU A 135 1.08 -11.22 2.68
N ALA A 136 2.16 -11.19 3.46
CA ALA A 136 2.41 -12.18 4.51
C ALA A 136 1.29 -12.15 5.57
N SER A 137 0.92 -10.95 6.02
CA SER A 137 -0.18 -10.73 6.96
C SER A 137 -1.54 -11.16 6.41
N PHE A 138 -1.78 -10.98 5.11
CA PHE A 138 -2.99 -11.47 4.45
C PHE A 138 -3.02 -12.99 4.40
N CYS A 139 -1.89 -13.62 4.09
CA CYS A 139 -1.81 -15.08 3.97
C CYS A 139 -1.88 -15.82 5.31
N LYS A 140 -1.71 -15.13 6.46
CA LYS A 140 -1.75 -15.76 7.78
C LYS A 140 -3.13 -16.31 8.18
N PHE A 141 -4.19 -15.83 7.53
CA PHE A 141 -5.57 -16.24 7.83
C PHE A 141 -5.99 -17.53 7.12
N TYR A 142 -5.17 -18.04 6.19
CA TYR A 142 -5.42 -19.33 5.56
C TYR A 142 -5.04 -20.48 6.50
N SER A 143 -5.72 -21.60 6.32
CA SER A 143 -5.46 -22.80 7.09
C SER A 143 -4.16 -23.46 6.65
N LYS A 144 -3.56 -24.23 7.56
CA LYS A 144 -2.41 -25.08 7.25
C LYS A 144 -2.78 -26.06 6.13
N ASP A 145 -1.89 -26.20 5.15
CA ASP A 145 -2.03 -27.07 3.97
C ASP A 145 -3.20 -26.70 3.03
N GLU A 146 -3.78 -25.51 3.19
CA GLU A 146 -4.81 -25.00 2.28
C GLU A 146 -4.23 -24.76 0.88
N ILE A 147 -4.98 -25.18 -0.15
CA ILE A 147 -4.57 -25.07 -1.54
C ILE A 147 -5.11 -23.76 -2.12
N LEU A 148 -4.21 -22.82 -2.39
CA LEU A 148 -4.52 -21.50 -2.90
C LEU A 148 -4.22 -21.41 -4.40
N GLN A 149 -5.14 -20.85 -5.18
CA GLN A 149 -4.85 -20.53 -6.58
C GLN A 149 -4.09 -19.21 -6.66
N LYS A 150 -2.90 -19.22 -7.29
CA LYS A 150 -2.01 -18.05 -7.38
C LYS A 150 -2.70 -16.81 -7.96
N GLN A 151 -3.46 -17.00 -9.04
CA GLN A 151 -4.13 -15.90 -9.75
C GLN A 151 -5.21 -15.26 -8.88
N LEU A 152 -6.04 -16.08 -8.21
CA LEU A 152 -7.12 -15.61 -7.35
C LEU A 152 -6.56 -14.89 -6.12
N LEU A 153 -5.55 -15.45 -5.47
CA LEU A 153 -4.89 -14.84 -4.32
C LEU A 153 -4.38 -13.41 -4.64
N LEU A 154 -3.70 -13.26 -5.78
CA LEU A 154 -3.19 -11.95 -6.21
C LEU A 154 -4.32 -10.98 -6.56
N GLN A 155 -5.41 -11.47 -7.18
CA GLN A 155 -6.56 -10.63 -7.50
C GLN A 155 -7.27 -10.13 -6.24
N GLU A 156 -7.54 -11.01 -5.28
CA GLU A 156 -8.17 -10.67 -4.01
C GLU A 156 -7.31 -9.70 -3.21
N PHE A 157 -6.02 -9.99 -3.07
CA PHE A 157 -5.07 -9.11 -2.39
C PHE A 157 -5.04 -7.72 -3.05
N SER A 158 -4.77 -7.65 -4.35
CA SER A 158 -4.74 -6.38 -5.09
C SER A 158 -6.06 -5.61 -5.02
N TRP A 159 -7.19 -6.31 -4.97
CA TRP A 159 -8.51 -5.67 -4.85
C TRP A 159 -8.71 -5.03 -3.47
N LEU A 160 -8.32 -5.71 -2.40
CA LEU A 160 -8.44 -5.24 -1.02
C LEU A 160 -7.47 -4.09 -0.70
N THR A 161 -6.20 -4.26 -1.06
CA THR A 161 -5.12 -3.33 -0.67
C THR A 161 -4.89 -2.22 -1.68
N LYS A 162 -5.46 -2.34 -2.89
CA LYS A 162 -5.16 -1.48 -4.06
C LYS A 162 -3.69 -1.55 -4.49
N THR A 163 -2.94 -2.55 -4.03
CA THR A 163 -1.55 -2.77 -4.47
C THR A 163 -1.54 -3.18 -5.95
N PRO A 164 -0.71 -2.55 -6.80
CA PRO A 164 -0.58 -2.94 -8.21
C PRO A 164 -0.18 -4.41 -8.36
N PHE A 165 -0.79 -5.11 -9.32
CA PHE A 165 -0.54 -6.53 -9.58
C PHE A 165 0.95 -6.90 -9.75
N PRO A 166 1.80 -6.08 -10.43
CA PRO A 166 3.24 -6.37 -10.53
C PRO A 166 3.92 -6.40 -9.16
N ALA A 167 3.62 -5.45 -8.28
CA ALA A 167 4.21 -5.39 -6.94
C ALA A 167 3.74 -6.55 -6.06
N ALA A 168 2.45 -6.92 -6.13
CA ALA A 168 1.92 -8.08 -5.44
C ALA A 168 2.56 -9.40 -5.93
N ASN A 169 2.81 -9.53 -7.23
CA ASN A 169 3.47 -10.71 -7.80
C ASN A 169 4.95 -10.81 -7.40
N GLU A 170 5.68 -9.69 -7.31
CA GLU A 170 7.06 -9.68 -6.79
C GLU A 170 7.12 -10.03 -5.29
N ALA A 171 6.19 -9.51 -4.50
CA ALA A 171 6.03 -9.91 -3.10
C ALA A 171 5.77 -11.42 -2.97
N LEU A 172 4.87 -11.95 -3.79
CA LEU A 172 4.56 -13.38 -3.80
C LEU A 172 5.76 -14.26 -4.20
N LYS A 173 6.51 -13.87 -5.23
CA LYS A 173 7.77 -14.55 -5.61
C LYS A 173 8.75 -14.57 -4.45
N THR A 174 8.84 -13.48 -3.68
CA THR A 174 9.71 -13.38 -2.51
C THR A 174 9.26 -14.34 -1.41
N LEU A 175 7.96 -14.46 -1.13
CA LEU A 175 7.43 -15.44 -0.18
C LEU A 175 7.73 -16.89 -0.60
N ILE A 176 7.57 -17.20 -1.89
CA ILE A 176 7.88 -18.52 -2.45
C ILE A 176 9.38 -18.82 -2.34
N ARG A 177 10.25 -17.87 -2.70
CA ARG A 177 11.71 -18.02 -2.60
C ARG A 177 12.16 -18.29 -1.16
N ARG A 178 11.50 -17.65 -0.19
CA ARG A 178 11.74 -17.84 1.24
C ARG A 178 11.06 -19.08 1.82
N LYS A 179 10.42 -19.92 0.98
CA LYS A 179 9.68 -21.14 1.38
C LYS A 179 8.56 -20.85 2.40
N MET A 180 8.01 -19.64 2.41
CA MET A 180 6.85 -19.28 3.23
C MET A 180 5.54 -19.78 2.61
N LEU A 181 5.54 -19.92 1.28
CA LEU A 181 4.48 -20.55 0.49
C LEU A 181 5.14 -21.58 -0.43
N ILE A 182 4.57 -22.77 -0.53
CA ILE A 182 5.15 -23.85 -1.32
C ILE A 182 4.33 -24.04 -2.60
N PRO A 183 4.91 -23.84 -3.79
CA PRO A 183 4.24 -24.12 -5.04
C PRO A 183 4.07 -25.63 -5.22
N GLN A 184 2.88 -26.06 -5.64
CA GLN A 184 2.64 -27.45 -6.01
C GLN A 184 3.20 -27.76 -7.41
N ALA A 185 3.27 -29.04 -7.77
CA ALA A 185 3.85 -29.53 -9.02
C ALA A 185 3.25 -28.90 -10.29
N ASN A 186 2.00 -28.43 -10.23
CA ASN A 186 1.32 -27.76 -11.33
C ASN A 186 1.77 -26.30 -11.54
N GLY A 187 2.51 -25.70 -10.60
CA GLY A 187 2.96 -24.30 -10.62
C GLY A 187 1.85 -23.23 -10.51
N LEU A 188 0.58 -23.64 -10.49
CA LEU A 188 -0.60 -22.76 -10.47
C LEU A 188 -1.20 -22.65 -9.06
N THR A 189 -0.99 -23.66 -8.22
CA THR A 189 -1.45 -23.68 -6.83
C THR A 189 -0.30 -23.56 -5.85
N LEU A 190 -0.60 -22.96 -4.70
CA LEU A 190 0.29 -22.73 -3.58
C LEU A 190 -0.29 -23.42 -2.35
N THR A 191 0.57 -23.83 -1.43
CA THR A 191 0.20 -24.35 -0.13
C THR A 191 0.82 -23.51 0.97
N VAL A 192 0.09 -23.33 2.07
CA VAL A 192 0.56 -22.62 3.27
C VAL A 192 1.08 -23.66 4.26
N PRO A 193 2.42 -23.85 4.38
CA PRO A 193 2.98 -24.88 5.25
C PRO A 193 2.77 -24.59 6.73
N ASP A 194 2.85 -23.32 7.14
CA ASP A 194 2.56 -22.89 8.50
C ASP A 194 2.07 -21.42 8.50
N PRO A 195 0.80 -21.16 8.85
CA PRO A 195 0.27 -19.79 8.96
C PRO A 195 0.98 -18.95 10.03
N ARG A 196 1.47 -19.56 11.12
CA ARG A 196 2.19 -18.86 12.19
C ARG A 196 3.53 -18.31 11.71
N LEU A 197 4.17 -19.01 10.77
CA LEU A 197 5.42 -18.55 10.17
C LEU A 197 5.22 -17.27 9.33
N LEU A 198 4.06 -17.13 8.68
CA LEU A 198 3.72 -15.92 7.93
C LEU A 198 3.47 -14.72 8.86
N GLU A 199 2.88 -14.96 10.03
CA GLU A 199 2.74 -13.94 11.09
C GLU A 199 4.11 -13.50 11.63
N ILE A 200 4.96 -14.45 12.02
CA ILE A 200 6.34 -14.17 12.47
C ILE A 200 7.10 -13.37 11.40
N PHE A 201 6.92 -13.72 10.12
CA PHE A 201 7.59 -13.02 9.03
C PHE A 201 7.09 -11.59 8.84
N ALA A 202 5.79 -11.34 8.99
CA ALA A 202 5.25 -10.00 8.96
C ALA A 202 5.80 -9.15 10.12
N ASP A 203 5.81 -9.67 11.35
CA ASP A 203 6.35 -8.95 12.51
C ASP A 203 7.84 -8.66 12.36
N TYR A 204 8.60 -9.62 11.81
CA TYR A 204 10.01 -9.45 11.49
C TYR A 204 10.23 -8.28 10.52
N LEU A 205 9.49 -8.24 9.40
CA LEU A 205 9.60 -7.18 8.41
C LEU A 205 9.25 -5.81 9.01
N LYS A 206 8.18 -5.75 9.79
CA LYS A 206 7.76 -4.52 10.48
C LYS A 206 8.84 -4.01 11.44
N THR A 207 9.50 -4.93 12.15
CA THR A 207 10.56 -4.55 13.10
C THR A 207 11.84 -4.12 12.38
N GLN A 208 12.15 -4.71 11.22
CA GLN A 208 13.22 -4.23 10.35
C GLN A 208 12.96 -2.82 9.83
N GLU A 209 11.73 -2.52 9.43
CA GLU A 209 11.33 -1.20 8.95
C GLU A 209 11.43 -0.12 10.03
N LEU A 210 11.17 -0.49 11.29
CA LEU A 210 11.36 0.37 12.46
C LEU A 210 12.83 0.45 12.94
N GLU A 211 13.77 -0.20 12.26
CA GLU A 211 15.19 -0.31 12.65
C GLU A 211 15.42 -0.86 14.08
N LEU A 212 14.42 -1.58 14.59
CA LEU A 212 14.48 -2.18 15.92
C LEU A 212 15.13 -3.56 15.86
N PRO A 213 15.79 -3.99 16.95
CA PRO A 213 16.36 -5.32 17.00
C PRO A 213 15.27 -6.39 17.15
N TRP A 214 15.28 -7.38 16.26
CA TRP A 214 14.40 -8.55 16.38
C TRP A 214 14.83 -9.45 17.54
N LEU A 215 14.03 -9.48 18.60
CA LEU A 215 14.36 -10.15 19.88
C LEU A 215 14.68 -11.65 19.72
N PRO A 216 13.96 -12.45 18.92
CA PRO A 216 14.29 -13.87 18.75
C PRO A 216 15.73 -14.13 18.31
N PHE A 217 16.33 -13.25 17.52
CA PHE A 217 17.72 -13.43 17.04
C PHE A 217 18.78 -12.94 18.02
N LYS A 218 18.39 -12.22 19.08
CA LYS A 218 19.31 -11.73 20.12
C LYS A 218 19.42 -12.64 21.34
N LEU A 219 18.68 -13.73 21.37
CA LEU A 219 18.72 -14.68 22.49
C LEU A 219 20.11 -15.31 22.67
N THR A 220 20.54 -15.39 23.92
CA THR A 220 21.79 -16.07 24.29
C THR A 220 21.65 -17.59 24.09
N LEU A 221 22.78 -18.31 24.01
CA LEU A 221 22.77 -19.77 23.89
C LEU A 221 21.99 -20.42 25.05
N GLN A 222 22.14 -19.87 26.25
CA GLN A 222 21.44 -20.35 27.43
C GLN A 222 19.93 -20.12 27.34
N GLN A 223 19.49 -18.95 26.89
CA GLN A 223 18.08 -18.63 26.67
C GLN A 223 17.46 -19.55 25.61
N LYS A 224 18.20 -19.89 24.55
CA LYS A 224 17.76 -20.88 23.56
C LYS A 224 17.57 -22.28 24.16
N ARG A 225 18.50 -22.71 25.04
CA ARG A 225 18.36 -23.99 25.77
C ARG A 225 17.14 -23.97 26.69
N CYS A 226 16.88 -22.84 27.35
CA CYS A 226 15.70 -22.66 28.19
C CYS A 226 14.41 -22.77 27.36
N LEU A 227 14.32 -22.11 26.19
CA LEU A 227 13.15 -22.23 25.29
C LEU A 227 12.84 -23.67 24.88
N VAL A 228 13.87 -24.44 24.50
CA VAL A 228 13.69 -25.84 24.11
C VAL A 228 13.16 -26.65 25.30
N TRP A 229 13.72 -26.45 26.49
CA TRP A 229 13.23 -27.13 27.69
C TRP A 229 11.80 -26.71 28.04
N LEU A 230 11.50 -25.41 28.01
CA LEU A 230 10.15 -24.88 28.27
C LEU A 230 9.09 -25.47 27.33
N SER A 231 9.44 -25.80 26.08
CA SER A 231 8.50 -26.46 25.15
C SER A 231 8.11 -27.88 25.54
N THR A 232 8.82 -28.50 26.50
CA THR A 232 8.54 -29.86 26.99
C THR A 232 7.70 -29.88 28.26
N ILE A 233 7.46 -28.72 28.87
CA ILE A 233 6.73 -28.59 30.13
C ILE A 233 5.23 -28.46 29.86
N ASP A 234 4.44 -28.98 30.78
CA ASP A 234 2.99 -28.82 30.75
C ASP A 234 2.62 -27.31 30.82
N PRO A 235 1.92 -26.76 29.81
CA PRO A 235 1.50 -25.36 29.80
C PRO A 235 0.66 -24.94 31.01
N ASP A 236 0.00 -25.87 31.69
CA ASP A 236 -0.82 -25.57 32.88
C ASP A 236 0.01 -25.38 34.16
N THR A 237 1.33 -25.65 34.11
CA THR A 237 2.25 -25.45 35.24
C THR A 237 2.22 -23.98 35.68
N THR A 238 1.75 -23.76 36.90
CA THR A 238 1.60 -22.43 37.48
C THR A 238 2.30 -22.42 38.85
N ILE A 239 3.47 -21.80 38.92
CA ILE A 239 4.32 -21.76 40.13
C ILE A 239 4.97 -20.38 40.29
N ASP A 240 5.51 -20.10 41.47
CA ASP A 240 6.19 -18.83 41.73
C ASP A 240 7.55 -18.73 40.99
N GLY A 241 8.09 -17.51 40.90
CA GLY A 241 9.34 -17.27 40.17
C GLY A 241 10.56 -17.98 40.77
N SER A 242 10.60 -18.16 42.10
CA SER A 242 11.66 -18.91 42.78
C SER A 242 11.64 -20.40 42.43
N ALA A 243 10.46 -20.99 42.34
CA ALA A 243 10.24 -22.37 41.97
C ALA A 243 10.61 -22.59 40.50
N TRP A 244 10.26 -21.67 39.60
CA TRP A 244 10.74 -21.70 38.22
C TRP A 244 12.27 -21.68 38.13
N MET A 245 12.92 -20.76 38.86
CA MET A 245 14.39 -20.71 38.92
C MET A 245 15.02 -21.99 39.47
N ASN A 246 14.37 -22.65 40.44
CA ASN A 246 14.83 -23.94 40.96
C ASN A 246 14.67 -25.06 39.93
N LEU A 247 13.55 -25.13 39.21
CA LEU A 247 13.37 -26.12 38.13
C LEU A 247 14.43 -25.96 37.02
N PHE A 248 14.77 -24.72 36.65
CA PHE A 248 15.87 -24.49 35.70
C PHE A 248 17.20 -25.05 36.22
N LYS A 249 17.51 -24.86 37.50
CA LYS A 249 18.73 -25.40 38.12
C LYS A 249 18.74 -26.92 38.16
N GLU A 250 17.62 -27.56 38.48
CA GLU A 250 17.48 -29.02 38.48
C GLU A 250 17.77 -29.64 37.11
N HIS A 251 17.51 -28.89 36.04
CA HIS A 251 17.81 -29.29 34.65
C HIS A 251 19.15 -28.77 34.12
N ASN A 252 20.08 -28.36 34.99
CA ASN A 252 21.40 -27.81 34.62
C ASN A 252 21.33 -26.57 33.71
N LEU A 253 20.35 -25.70 33.93
CA LEU A 253 20.22 -24.39 33.30
C LEU A 253 20.52 -23.32 34.35
N GLU A 254 21.68 -22.66 34.24
CA GLU A 254 22.18 -21.68 35.22
C GLU A 254 21.50 -20.30 35.12
N VAL A 255 20.17 -20.26 35.20
CA VAL A 255 19.38 -19.04 35.01
C VAL A 255 19.58 -18.09 36.20
N ASN A 256 20.14 -16.90 35.93
CA ASN A 256 20.27 -15.85 36.93
C ASN A 256 19.00 -14.99 37.02
N VAL A 257 18.89 -14.16 38.06
CA VAL A 257 17.75 -13.23 38.22
C VAL A 257 17.60 -12.30 37.01
N THR A 258 18.71 -11.88 36.40
CA THR A 258 18.71 -11.08 35.17
C THR A 258 18.12 -11.83 33.98
N ASP A 259 18.44 -13.11 33.83
CA ASP A 259 17.89 -13.95 32.75
C ASP A 259 16.39 -14.18 32.97
N TRP A 260 15.98 -14.42 34.22
CA TRP A 260 14.58 -14.54 34.59
C TRP A 260 13.77 -13.28 34.25
N LEU A 261 14.27 -12.09 34.61
CA LEU A 261 13.63 -10.82 34.25
C LEU A 261 13.56 -10.63 32.72
N GLN A 262 14.58 -11.04 31.97
CA GLN A 262 14.53 -10.99 30.50
C GLN A 262 13.49 -11.96 29.92
N MET A 263 13.36 -13.18 30.46
CA MET A 263 12.33 -14.12 30.03
C MET A 263 10.91 -13.59 30.27
N GLN A 264 10.71 -12.84 31.36
CA GLN A 264 9.45 -12.13 31.61
C GLN A 264 9.23 -10.99 30.60
N GLN A 265 10.27 -10.21 30.27
CA GLN A 265 10.19 -9.17 29.23
C GLN A 265 9.91 -9.75 27.84
N PHE A 266 10.33 -10.98 27.56
CA PHE A 266 10.02 -11.70 26.33
C PHE A 266 8.61 -12.32 26.32
N GLU A 267 7.85 -12.14 27.40
CA GLU A 267 6.49 -12.65 27.57
C GLU A 267 6.41 -14.19 27.48
N TRP A 268 7.49 -14.90 27.86
CA TRP A 268 7.46 -16.37 27.91
C TRP A 268 6.59 -16.88 29.07
N PHE A 269 6.33 -16.01 30.04
CA PHE A 269 5.51 -16.28 31.19
C PHE A 269 4.43 -15.21 31.34
N ASN A 270 3.21 -15.64 31.65
CA ASN A 270 2.11 -14.76 32.00
C ASN A 270 1.99 -14.71 33.53
N GLU A 271 1.99 -13.50 34.11
CA GLU A 271 1.71 -13.32 35.52
C GLU A 271 0.20 -13.54 35.78
N LYS A 272 -0.10 -14.44 36.71
CA LYS A 272 -1.44 -14.70 37.26
C LYS A 272 -1.55 -14.08 38.66
N GLU A 273 -2.74 -14.17 39.25
CA GLU A 273 -2.97 -13.73 40.63
C GLU A 273 -1.97 -14.37 41.62
N ASN A 274 -1.58 -13.62 42.66
CA ASN A 274 -0.63 -14.03 43.71
C ASN A 274 0.83 -14.25 43.24
N HIS A 275 1.31 -13.50 42.24
CA HIS A 275 2.69 -13.58 41.73
C HIS A 275 3.07 -14.98 41.19
N LEU A 276 2.07 -15.74 40.76
CA LEU A 276 2.28 -17.01 40.11
C LEU A 276 2.52 -16.78 38.61
N PHE A 277 3.43 -17.55 38.03
CA PHE A 277 3.77 -17.46 36.62
C PHE A 277 3.35 -18.74 35.90
N ALA A 278 2.56 -18.59 34.84
CA ALA A 278 2.19 -19.67 33.95
C ALA A 278 2.93 -19.53 32.61
N LEU A 279 3.23 -20.66 31.98
CA LEU A 279 3.93 -20.67 30.70
C LEU A 279 3.06 -20.11 29.57
N ASN A 280 3.57 -19.14 28.83
CA ASN A 280 2.94 -18.68 27.59
C ASN A 280 3.44 -19.53 26.42
N ILE A 281 2.78 -20.66 26.18
CA ILE A 281 3.22 -21.63 25.18
C ILE A 281 3.18 -21.07 23.75
N ASP A 282 2.25 -20.15 23.47
CA ASP A 282 2.17 -19.50 22.15
C ASP A 282 3.41 -18.62 21.89
N LYS A 283 3.84 -17.84 22.89
CA LYS A 283 5.07 -17.05 22.79
C LYS A 283 6.32 -17.94 22.73
N VAL A 284 6.39 -18.99 23.52
CA VAL A 284 7.51 -19.95 23.45
C VAL A 284 7.60 -20.57 22.05
N ASN A 285 6.48 -21.03 21.50
CA ASN A 285 6.40 -21.57 20.14
C ASN A 285 6.76 -20.54 19.08
N TYR A 286 6.34 -19.28 19.25
CA TYR A 286 6.70 -18.18 18.38
C TYR A 286 8.21 -17.98 18.28
N TYR A 287 8.90 -17.95 19.42
CA TYR A 287 10.36 -17.81 19.47
C TYR A 287 11.07 -19.05 18.90
N LEU A 288 10.57 -20.26 19.17
CA LEU A 288 11.12 -21.50 18.62
C LEU A 288 10.99 -21.57 17.10
N LEU A 289 9.79 -21.28 16.56
CA LEU A 289 9.56 -21.22 15.11
C LEU A 289 10.43 -20.13 14.46
N SER A 290 10.57 -18.97 15.09
CA SER A 290 11.44 -17.89 14.61
C SER A 290 12.90 -18.34 14.47
N LEU A 291 13.41 -19.10 15.44
CA LEU A 291 14.77 -19.63 15.44
C LEU A 291 14.93 -20.77 14.42
N GLN A 292 13.96 -21.69 14.35
CA GLN A 292 13.98 -22.82 13.42
C GLN A 292 13.98 -22.36 11.96
N TYR A 293 13.20 -21.34 11.65
CA TYR A 293 13.05 -20.78 10.30
C TYR A 293 13.88 -19.51 10.07
N GLU A 294 14.92 -19.27 10.88
CA GLU A 294 15.84 -18.15 10.72
C GLU A 294 16.36 -17.98 9.27
N PRO A 295 16.76 -19.04 8.53
CA PRO A 295 17.20 -18.90 7.14
C PRO A 295 16.12 -18.37 6.19
N ASN A 296 14.86 -18.78 6.43
CA ASN A 296 13.71 -18.35 5.64
C ASN A 296 13.39 -16.87 5.92
N LEU A 297 13.42 -16.48 7.20
CA LEU A 297 13.17 -15.11 7.65
C LEU A 297 14.26 -14.13 7.16
N LYS A 298 15.54 -14.50 7.26
CA LYS A 298 16.66 -13.66 6.78
C LYS A 298 16.82 -13.68 5.26
N GLY A 299 16.24 -14.68 4.58
CA GLY A 299 16.36 -14.82 3.12
C GLY A 299 17.72 -15.39 2.67
N THR A 300 18.46 -16.03 3.58
CA THR A 300 19.74 -16.72 3.30
C THR A 300 19.53 -18.16 2.83
N VAL A 301 18.42 -18.41 2.12
CA VAL A 301 18.07 -19.74 1.62
C VAL A 301 19.08 -20.12 0.53
N LYS A 302 19.96 -21.08 0.83
CA LYS A 302 20.76 -21.79 -0.17
C LYS A 302 19.88 -22.71 -1.02
#